data_AF-A0A6L6DZT9-F1
#
_entry.id   AF-A0A6L6DZT9-F1
#
_cell.length_a   1.000
_cell.length_b   1.000
_cell.length_c   1.000
_cell.angle_alpha   90.00
_cell.angle_beta   90.00
_cell.angle_gamma   90.00
#
_symmetry.space_group_name_H-M   'P 1'
#
loop_
_entity.id
_entity.type
_entity.pdbx_description
1 polymer ?
#
loop_
_entity_poly.entity_id
_entity_poly.type
_entity_poly.pdbx_seq_one_letter_code
_entity_poly.pdbx_strand_id
1 'polypeptide(L)' 'HATWGADGRVHVSRTGPQGSHQLSATSAANALMAVPNGDGIVTGTEVVVTFLGGDSGPVSAQ' A
#
# COMPACT_ATOMS: atom_id res chain seq x y z
N HIS A 1 -1.59 -2.43 2.85
CA HIS A 1 -0.98 -3.71 2.44
C HIS A 1 -0.94 -3.75 0.93
N ALA A 2 0.21 -4.11 0.34
CA ALA A 2 0.41 -4.27 -1.08
C ALA A 2 0.58 -5.75 -1.44
N THR A 3 0.00 -6.18 -2.56
CA THR A 3 0.10 -7.55 -3.10
C THR A 3 0.08 -7.55 -4.62
N TRP A 4 0.76 -8.50 -5.24
CA TRP A 4 0.64 -8.73 -6.69
C TRP A 4 -0.69 -9.41 -7.04
N GLY A 5 -1.41 -8.83 -8.00
CA GLY A 5 -2.61 -9.41 -8.59
C GLY A 5 -2.29 -10.31 -9.78
N ALA A 6 -3.26 -11.14 -10.17
CA ALA A 6 -3.16 -12.02 -11.34
C ALA A 6 -3.10 -11.24 -12.67
N ASP A 7 -3.46 -9.95 -12.64
CA ASP A 7 -3.34 -8.99 -13.73
C ASP A 7 -1.93 -8.41 -13.89
N GLY A 8 -0.96 -8.88 -13.09
CA GLY A 8 0.42 -8.40 -13.13
C GLY A 8 0.57 -6.98 -12.60
N ARG A 9 -0.36 -6.50 -11.76
CA ARG A 9 -0.30 -5.18 -11.11
C ARG A 9 -0.18 -5.32 -9.60
N VAL A 10 0.33 -4.28 -8.94
CA VAL A 10 0.28 -4.19 -7.48
C VAL A 10 -1.05 -3.60 -7.06
N HIS A 11 -1.77 -4.34 -6.23
CA HIS A 11 -3.01 -3.91 -5.59
C HIS A 11 -2.72 -3.53 -4.14
N VAL A 12 -3.29 -2.41 -3.71
CA VAL A 12 -3.09 -1.87 -2.36
C VAL A 12 -4.42 -1.71 -1.63
N SER A 13 -4.43 -2.12 -0.37
CA SER A 13 -5.57 -2.00 0.53
C SER A 13 -5.16 -1.35 1.86
N ARG A 14 -6.11 -0.76 2.58
CA ARG A 14 -5.86 -0.22 3.92
C ARG A 14 -5.68 -1.37 4.92
N THR A 15 -4.70 -1.26 5.81
CA THR A 15 -4.42 -2.27 6.86
C THR A 15 -5.20 -2.03 8.16
N GLY A 16 -5.80 -0.86 8.33
CA GLY A 16 -6.54 -0.48 9.53
C GLY A 16 -6.69 1.04 9.68
N PRO A 17 -7.08 1.54 10.88
CA PRO A 17 -7.10 2.96 11.20
C PRO A 17 -5.74 3.63 10.97
N GLN A 18 -5.74 4.88 10.49
CA GLN A 18 -4.53 5.62 10.08
C GLN A 18 -4.17 6.78 11.03
N GLY A 19 -4.60 6.70 12.29
CA GLY A 19 -4.23 7.70 13.30
C GLY A 19 -2.75 7.61 13.63
N SER A 20 -2.05 8.73 13.73
CA SER A 20 -0.61 8.76 14.02
C SER A 20 -0.23 8.12 15.37
N HIS A 21 -1.15 8.10 16.33
CA HIS A 21 -0.97 7.44 17.63
C HIS A 21 -1.06 5.90 17.56
N GLN A 22 -1.46 5.33 16.41
CA GLN A 22 -1.61 3.90 16.20
C GLN A 22 -0.41 3.32 15.43
N LEU A 23 0.75 3.27 16.09
CA LEU A 23 2.01 2.77 15.50
C LEU A 23 1.89 1.31 14.99
N SER A 24 1.00 0.52 15.59
CA SER A 24 0.72 -0.86 15.18
C SER A 24 0.31 -0.98 13.70
N ALA A 25 -0.49 -0.03 13.19
CA ALA A 25 -0.94 -0.03 11.80
C ALA A 25 0.21 0.17 10.81
N THR A 26 1.21 0.99 11.18
CA THR A 26 2.43 1.21 10.39
C THR A 26 3.38 0.03 10.49
N SER A 27 3.53 -0.57 11.68
CA SER A 27 4.42 -1.73 11.87
C SER A 27 3.97 -2.97 11.11
N ALA A 28 2.66 -3.14 10.89
CA ALA A 28 2.10 -4.23 10.09
C ALA A 28 2.03 -3.90 8.59
N ALA A 29 2.39 -2.67 8.19
CA ALA A 29 2.33 -2.26 6.80
C ALA A 29 3.59 -2.68 6.04
N ASN A 30 3.40 -3.13 4.81
CA ASN A 30 4.47 -3.48 3.88
C ASN A 30 4.65 -2.40 2.78
N ALA A 31 3.78 -1.38 2.77
CA ALA A 31 3.82 -0.28 1.83
C ALA A 31 3.08 0.96 2.36
N LEU A 32 3.49 2.14 1.90
CA LEU A 32 2.81 3.42 2.10
C LEU A 32 2.21 3.90 0.79
N MET A 33 0.96 4.34 0.85
CA MET A 33 0.24 4.93 -0.27
C MET A 33 0.23 6.45 -0.14
N ALA A 34 0.67 7.16 -1.19
CA ALA A 34 0.53 8.60 -1.25
C ALA A 34 -0.89 8.95 -1.73
N VAL A 35 -1.72 9.44 -0.81
CA VAL A 35 -3.07 9.91 -1.09
C VAL A 35 -3.02 11.43 -1.29
N PRO A 36 -3.51 11.97 -2.41
CA PRO A 36 -3.59 13.41 -2.61
C PRO A 36 -4.44 14.09 -1.53
N ASN A 37 -4.16 15.35 -1.26
CA ASN A 37 -5.03 16.16 -0.38
C ASN A 37 -6.45 16.24 -0.96
N GLY A 38 -7.47 16.19 -0.10
CA GLY A 38 -8.88 16.26 -0.48
C GLY A 38 -9.71 15.21 0.25
N ASP A 39 -10.83 14.80 -0.37
CA ASP A 39 -11.80 13.85 0.20
C ASP A 39 -11.33 12.39 0.18
N GLY A 40 -10.12 12.14 -0.32
CA GLY A 40 -9.52 10.83 -0.46
C GLY A 40 -9.61 10.28 -1.88
N ILE A 41 -9.69 8.95 -1.99
CA ILE A 41 -9.67 8.21 -3.26
C ILE A 41 -10.71 7.09 -3.22
N VAL A 42 -11.12 6.63 -4.40
CA VAL A 42 -12.04 5.50 -4.56
C VAL A 42 -11.30 4.22 -4.95
N THR A 43 -11.94 3.07 -4.82
CA THR A 43 -11.38 1.80 -5.29
C THR A 43 -11.09 1.86 -6.78
N GLY A 44 -9.93 1.33 -7.19
CA GLY A 44 -9.49 1.33 -8.58
C GLY A 44 -8.74 2.60 -9.00
N THR A 45 -8.64 3.62 -8.14
CA THR A 45 -7.76 4.77 -8.39
C THR A 45 -6.30 4.35 -8.35
N GLU A 46 -5.54 4.72 -9.39
CA GLU A 46 -4.08 4.55 -9.41
C GLU A 46 -3.41 5.53 -8.44
N VAL A 47 -2.43 5.04 -7.68
CA VAL A 47 -1.77 5.77 -6.61
C VAL A 47 -0.28 5.49 -6.61
N VAL A 48 0.50 6.45 -6.12
CA VAL A 48 1.93 6.25 -5.88
C VAL A 48 2.12 5.45 -4.59
N VAL A 49 2.96 4.42 -4.66
CA VAL A 49 3.22 3.50 -3.55
C VAL A 49 4.72 3.43 -3.27
N THR A 50 5.08 3.57 -2.00
CA THR A 50 6.43 3.32 -1.48
C THR A 50 6.46 2.00 -0.73
N PHE A 51 7.27 1.05 -1.17
CA PHE A 51 7.44 -0.24 -0.50
C PHE A 51 8.35 -0.13 0.73
N LEU A 52 8.01 -0.84 1.80
CA LEU A 52 8.73 -0.80 3.08
C LEU A 52 9.64 -2.00 3.34
N GLY A 53 9.56 -3.06 2.51
CA GLY A 53 10.38 -4.26 2.63
C GLY A 53 10.65 -4.93 1.29
N GLY A 54 11.68 -5.79 1.25
CA GLY A 54 12.12 -6.48 0.03
C GLY A 54 11.04 -7.37 -0.60
N ASP A 55 10.17 -7.98 0.20
CA ASP A 55 9.08 -8.84 -0.27
C ASP A 55 7.89 -8.05 -0.85
N SER A 56 7.93 -6.71 -0.80
CA SER A 56 6.81 -5.85 -1.16
C SER A 56 6.91 -5.24 -2.56
N GLY A 57 8.11 -5.17 -3.13
CA GLY A 57 8.33 -4.74 -4.51
C GLY A 57 8.03 -5.85 -5.53
N PRO A 58 8.17 -5.58 -6.84
CA PRO A 58 8.32 -6.66 -7.82
C PRO A 58 9.56 -7.43 -7.41
N VAL A 59 9.38 -8.62 -6.82
CA VAL A 59 10.43 -9.62 -6.91
C VAL A 59 10.66 -9.76 -8.41
N SER A 60 11.91 -9.54 -8.87
CA SER A 60 12.28 -10.05 -10.18
C SER A 60 11.83 -11.50 -10.18
N ALA A 61 10.91 -11.85 -11.09
CA ALA A 61 10.55 -13.24 -11.30
C ALA A 61 11.88 -14.01 -11.42
N GLN A 62 12.14 -14.91 -10.47
CA GLN A 62 13.20 -15.90 -10.65
C GLN A 62 12.78 -16.88 -11.73
#